data_AF-G3HRD5-F1
#
_entry.id   AF-G3HRD5-F1
#
_cell.length_a   1.000
_cell.length_b   1.000
_cell.length_c   1.000
_cell.angle_alpha   90.00
_cell.angle_beta   90.00
_cell.angle_gamma   90.00
#
_symmetry.space_group_name_H-M   'P 1'
#
loop_
_entity.id
_entity.type
_entity.pdbx_description
1 polymer ?
#
loop_
_entity_poly.entity_id
_entity_poly.type
_entity_poly.pdbx_seq_one_letter_code
_entity_poly.pdbx_strand_id
1 'polypeptide(L)'
;MASPVPGVCSSCSFLPLAPYRYYQENQMASGDFCAPGEGVEILQQVCDKQFPPCALTEEDLIQNPHFSKLLLSLSQHLDESGLSLTLAKEQAQAWNEVRLHKTAWLRYEILQRVIQELLVDYYVKAQDTNLTSEDKKFHETLEQRLLVTELTQLSSPGQEMEMPSLLGLKKADLLELMPPSQDFVWMRARLQLEVEEQLKRKCFTLLCYHDPSSDTDGETLKAAKVWRLSEVLVREKQQCLEAKGQHKEQLVLLEKRRATYFQVLLRCLTLLQRLLQEHRLKTQSELDRINAQYLEIKCSAMILKMRMEELKILSDTYSAEKVEVHRLIRDRLEGAIRLQEQDMEKSRLVLKNYEVLGEDFENLVKEYTQLKLAAENKRWALQEFSKA
;
A
#
# COMPACT_ATOMS: atom_id res chain seq x y z
N MET A 1 -26.07 2.61 -4.07
CA MET A 1 -24.96 3.59 -4.21
C MET A 1 -24.57 4.04 -2.82
N ALA A 2 -23.26 4.11 -2.56
CA ALA A 2 -22.58 4.64 -1.37
C ALA A 2 -22.68 3.83 -0.06
N SER A 3 -21.65 3.02 0.19
CA SER A 3 -21.24 2.54 1.51
C SER A 3 -20.41 3.64 2.22
N PRO A 4 -20.53 3.84 3.54
CA PRO A 4 -19.63 4.71 4.29
C PRO A 4 -18.45 3.93 4.89
N VAL A 5 -17.28 4.56 4.81
CA VAL A 5 -15.97 4.18 5.38
C VAL A 5 -15.97 4.46 6.90
N PRO A 6 -15.40 3.58 7.75
CA PRO A 6 -15.13 3.94 9.14
C PRO A 6 -13.80 4.69 9.26
N GLY A 7 -13.88 5.86 9.91
CA GLY A 7 -12.81 6.81 10.12
C GLY A 7 -11.79 6.40 11.18
N VAL A 8 -10.61 6.98 10.98
CA VAL A 8 -9.43 6.98 11.84
C VAL A 8 -9.75 7.67 13.17
N CYS A 9 -9.52 7.00 14.30
CA CYS A 9 -9.56 7.64 15.61
C CYS A 9 -8.12 7.90 16.09
N SER A 10 -7.73 9.17 15.98
CA SER A 10 -6.53 9.75 16.58
C SER A 10 -6.84 10.22 18.00
N SER A 11 -6.13 9.69 18.99
CA SER A 11 -6.05 10.32 20.31
C SER A 11 -4.77 9.89 21.02
N CYS A 12 -3.67 10.56 20.69
CA CYS A 12 -2.47 10.63 21.52
C CYS A 12 -2.51 11.95 22.30
N SER A 13 -2.51 11.85 23.63
CA SER A 13 -2.30 13.00 24.53
C SER A 13 -1.13 12.71 25.47
N PHE A 14 -0.08 13.53 25.35
CA PHE A 14 0.92 14.00 26.32
C PHE A 14 0.48 13.88 27.81
N LEU A 15 1.27 13.67 28.87
CA LEU A 15 2.70 13.73 29.31
C LEU A 15 2.71 13.16 30.78
N PRO A 16 3.79 13.13 31.63
CA PRO A 16 5.13 13.69 31.50
C PRO A 16 6.33 12.78 31.89
N LEU A 17 7.51 13.29 31.48
CA LEU A 17 8.87 12.95 31.90
C LEU A 17 9.14 13.08 33.42
N ALA A 18 9.98 12.19 33.95
CA ALA A 18 11.18 12.46 34.80
C ALA A 18 11.68 11.14 35.47
N PRO A 19 12.91 11.06 36.03
CA PRO A 19 14.20 11.51 35.49
C PRO A 19 15.29 10.41 35.58
N TYR A 20 16.40 10.70 34.91
CA TYR A 20 17.73 10.07 34.97
C TYR A 20 18.12 9.45 36.33
N ARG A 21 18.61 8.19 36.28
CA ARG A 21 19.57 7.67 37.25
C ARG A 21 20.91 7.39 36.56
N TYR A 22 21.90 8.16 36.97
CA TYR A 22 23.33 7.89 36.81
C TYR A 22 23.76 6.67 37.64
N TYR A 23 25.01 6.22 37.40
CA TYR A 23 25.76 5.07 37.93
C TYR A 23 25.59 3.80 37.09
N GLN A 24 26.63 3.16 36.56
CA GLN A 24 28.04 3.15 36.95
C GLN A 24 28.87 2.58 35.78
N GLU A 25 29.99 3.22 35.47
CA GLU A 25 31.03 2.66 34.60
C GLU A 25 31.48 1.30 35.17
N ASN A 26 31.28 0.23 34.42
CA ASN A 26 32.04 -0.99 34.58
C ASN A 26 32.78 -1.27 33.27
N GLN A 27 34.11 -1.21 33.40
CA GLN A 27 35.11 -1.57 32.41
C GLN A 27 34.73 -2.90 31.74
N MET A 28 34.44 -2.88 30.44
CA MET A 28 34.45 -4.10 29.63
C MET A 28 35.84 -4.28 29.05
N ALA A 29 36.52 -5.29 29.59
CA ALA A 29 37.73 -5.85 29.06
C ALA A 29 37.51 -6.27 27.60
N SER A 30 38.40 -5.79 26.74
CA SER A 30 38.64 -6.36 25.43
C SER A 30 39.14 -7.80 25.58
N GLY A 31 38.50 -8.73 24.89
CA GLY A 31 39.02 -10.09 24.71
C GLY A 31 37.99 -11.13 25.05
N ASP A 32 37.29 -11.60 24.02
CA ASP A 32 37.10 -13.03 23.76
C ASP A 32 36.45 -13.15 22.38
N PHE A 33 37.32 -13.27 21.37
CA PHE A 33 36.91 -13.72 20.04
C PHE A 33 36.41 -15.16 20.18
N CYS A 34 35.11 -15.38 19.98
CA CYS A 34 34.56 -16.74 19.87
C CYS A 34 35.31 -17.50 18.75
N ALA A 35 35.76 -18.71 19.07
CA ALA A 35 36.42 -19.61 18.12
C ALA A 35 35.47 -19.98 16.96
N PRO A 36 35.99 -20.16 15.73
CA PRO A 36 35.19 -20.30 14.51
C PRO A 36 34.38 -21.61 14.37
N GLY A 37 34.39 -22.49 15.38
CA GLY A 37 33.64 -23.76 15.39
C GLY A 37 32.31 -23.71 16.12
N GLU A 38 32.20 -22.97 17.22
CA GLU A 38 30.99 -22.96 18.08
C GLU A 38 29.84 -22.14 17.49
N GLY A 39 30.17 -21.15 16.64
CA GLY A 39 29.15 -20.32 16.00
C GLY A 39 28.25 -21.08 15.04
N VAL A 40 28.76 -22.08 14.32
CA VAL A 40 28.02 -22.76 13.25
C VAL A 40 26.96 -23.74 13.81
N GLU A 41 27.27 -24.45 14.89
CA GLU A 41 26.31 -25.34 15.58
C GLU A 41 25.17 -24.56 16.24
N ILE A 42 25.49 -23.39 16.80
CA ILE A 42 24.53 -22.46 17.41
C ILE A 42 23.57 -21.90 16.36
N LEU A 43 24.06 -21.57 15.17
CA LEU A 43 23.25 -21.04 14.07
C LEU A 43 22.26 -22.08 13.53
N GLN A 44 22.71 -23.33 13.38
CA GLN A 44 21.86 -24.41 12.87
C GLN A 44 20.72 -24.76 13.85
N GLN A 45 21.01 -24.83 15.15
CA GLN A 45 20.00 -25.08 16.19
C GLN A 45 18.94 -23.97 16.32
N VAL A 46 19.28 -22.73 15.95
CA VAL A 46 18.35 -21.58 15.98
C VAL A 46 17.52 -21.53 14.70
N CYS A 47 18.08 -21.89 13.55
CA CYS A 47 17.33 -21.95 12.28
C CYS A 47 16.30 -23.09 12.25
N ASP A 48 16.61 -24.24 12.86
CA ASP A 48 15.68 -25.38 12.91
C ASP A 48 14.44 -25.10 13.77
N LYS A 49 14.58 -24.23 14.78
CA LYS A 49 13.48 -23.78 15.64
C LYS A 49 12.88 -22.51 15.05
N GLN A 50 11.86 -22.63 14.22
CA GLN A 50 11.15 -21.46 13.65
C GLN A 50 10.59 -20.59 14.79
N PHE A 51 11.18 -19.42 15.04
CA PHE A 51 10.69 -18.46 16.04
C PHE A 51 9.74 -17.44 15.41
N PRO A 52 8.41 -17.56 15.55
CA PRO A 52 7.52 -16.45 15.24
C PRO A 52 7.77 -15.29 16.22
N PRO A 53 7.89 -14.03 15.77
CA PRO A 53 7.54 -13.47 14.45
C PRO A 53 8.72 -13.26 13.47
N CYS A 54 9.92 -13.77 13.75
CA CYS A 54 11.12 -13.44 12.98
C CYS A 54 11.38 -14.47 11.88
N ALA A 55 11.17 -14.09 10.62
CA ALA A 55 11.71 -14.83 9.47
C ALA A 55 13.23 -14.57 9.40
N LEU A 56 14.00 -15.32 10.18
CA LEU A 56 15.45 -15.16 10.28
C LEU A 56 16.13 -15.69 9.01
N THR A 57 17.01 -14.88 8.42
CA THR A 57 17.93 -15.35 7.39
C THR A 57 19.28 -15.72 8.04
N GLU A 58 19.99 -16.69 7.47
CA GLU A 58 21.33 -17.10 7.97
C GLU A 58 22.31 -15.92 8.01
N GLU A 59 22.12 -14.94 7.13
CA GLU A 59 22.90 -13.72 6.99
C GLU A 59 22.72 -12.77 8.19
N ASP A 60 21.51 -12.66 8.75
CA ASP A 60 21.20 -11.81 9.91
C ASP A 60 21.84 -12.32 11.21
N LEU A 61 21.95 -13.65 11.32
CA LEU A 61 22.50 -14.32 12.49
C LEU A 61 24.04 -14.30 12.51
N ILE A 62 24.68 -14.30 11.34
CA ILE A 62 26.14 -14.11 11.21
C ILE A 62 26.54 -12.69 11.61
N GLN A 63 25.72 -11.68 11.30
CA GLN A 63 25.99 -10.29 11.67
C GLN A 63 25.83 -10.00 13.17
N ASN A 64 25.06 -10.82 13.90
CA ASN A 64 24.71 -10.56 15.30
C ASN A 64 24.88 -11.81 16.21
N PRO A 65 26.11 -12.14 16.64
CA PRO A 65 26.38 -13.35 17.44
C PRO A 65 25.84 -13.28 18.88
N HIS A 66 25.56 -12.09 19.42
CA HIS A 66 24.88 -11.95 20.71
C HIS A 66 23.38 -12.19 20.61
N PHE A 67 22.79 -11.92 19.43
CA PHE A 67 21.38 -12.17 19.16
C PHE A 67 21.11 -13.67 19.04
N SER A 68 22.02 -14.45 18.43
CA SER A 68 21.90 -15.91 18.41
C SER A 68 21.98 -16.54 19.81
N LYS A 69 22.86 -16.03 20.70
CA LYS A 69 22.90 -16.45 22.12
C LYS A 69 21.60 -16.15 22.86
N LEU A 70 20.97 -15.01 22.58
CA LEU A 70 19.68 -14.63 23.14
C LEU A 70 18.53 -15.49 22.58
N LEU A 71 18.53 -15.81 21.30
CA LEU A 71 17.54 -16.71 20.72
C LEU A 71 17.69 -18.13 21.28
N LEU A 72 18.91 -18.60 21.53
CA LEU A 72 19.14 -19.87 22.21
C LEU A 72 18.61 -19.87 23.64
N SER A 73 18.85 -18.81 24.42
CA SER A 73 18.32 -18.72 25.78
C SER A 73 16.79 -18.61 25.78
N LEU A 74 16.20 -17.88 24.83
CA LEU A 74 14.75 -17.83 24.64
C LEU A 74 14.18 -19.20 24.21
N SER A 75 14.89 -19.97 23.40
CA SER A 75 14.48 -21.33 22.99
C SER A 75 14.37 -22.32 24.14
N GLN A 76 15.04 -22.06 25.26
CA GLN A 76 14.93 -22.88 26.47
C GLN A 76 13.65 -22.56 27.25
N HIS A 77 12.99 -21.45 26.93
CA HIS A 77 11.82 -20.94 27.64
C HIS A 77 10.58 -20.82 26.75
N LEU A 78 10.72 -20.88 25.43
CA LEU A 78 9.64 -20.73 24.45
C LEU A 78 9.44 -22.00 23.61
N ASP A 79 8.18 -22.31 23.32
CA ASP A 79 7.77 -23.37 22.40
C ASP A 79 7.71 -22.88 20.94
N GLU A 80 7.57 -23.78 19.96
CA GLU A 80 7.47 -23.49 18.51
C GLU A 80 6.34 -22.50 18.15
N SER A 81 5.38 -22.33 19.05
CA SER A 81 4.26 -21.39 18.95
C SER A 81 4.55 -19.99 19.52
N GLY A 82 5.73 -19.75 20.11
CA GLY A 82 6.11 -18.50 20.77
C GLY A 82 5.55 -18.32 22.19
N LEU A 83 4.96 -19.35 22.78
CA LEU A 83 4.47 -19.35 24.16
C LEU A 83 5.55 -19.79 25.14
N SER A 84 5.53 -19.27 26.37
CA SER A 84 6.42 -19.79 27.42
C SER A 84 6.08 -21.24 27.76
N LEU A 85 7.09 -22.06 28.06
CA LEU A 85 6.88 -23.49 28.36
C LEU A 85 5.91 -23.74 29.51
N THR A 86 5.85 -22.84 30.49
CA THR A 86 4.86 -22.91 31.59
C THR A 86 3.46 -22.62 31.08
N LEU A 87 3.29 -21.56 30.29
CA LEU A 87 2.00 -21.18 29.71
C LEU A 87 1.50 -22.21 28.69
N ALA A 88 2.39 -22.80 27.89
CA ALA A 88 2.06 -23.87 26.96
C ALA A 88 1.55 -25.12 27.69
N LYS A 89 2.18 -25.47 28.83
CA LYS A 89 1.71 -26.56 29.70
C LYS A 89 0.35 -26.24 30.33
N GLU A 90 0.17 -25.04 30.88
CA GLU A 90 -1.12 -24.59 31.42
C GLU A 90 -2.21 -24.58 30.35
N GLN A 91 -1.90 -24.13 29.14
CA GLN A 91 -2.83 -24.14 28.02
C GLN A 91 -3.20 -25.57 27.62
N ALA A 92 -2.23 -26.49 27.55
CA ALA A 92 -2.50 -27.89 27.27
C ALA A 92 -3.38 -28.53 28.37
N GLN A 93 -3.14 -28.20 29.64
CA GLN A 93 -3.96 -28.63 30.77
C GLN A 93 -5.38 -28.09 30.67
N ALA A 94 -5.55 -26.79 30.43
CA ALA A 94 -6.86 -26.17 30.24
C ALA A 94 -7.62 -26.80 29.05
N TRP A 95 -6.94 -27.08 27.93
CA TRP A 95 -7.55 -27.79 26.81
C TRP A 95 -7.97 -29.22 27.16
N ASN A 96 -7.17 -29.93 27.96
CA ASN A 96 -7.53 -31.26 28.43
C ASN A 96 -8.77 -31.21 29.34
N GLU A 97 -8.84 -30.24 30.26
CA GLU A 97 -10.00 -30.01 31.12
C GLU A 97 -11.25 -29.67 30.30
N VAL A 98 -11.14 -28.75 29.33
CA VAL A 98 -12.25 -28.40 28.43
C VAL A 98 -12.72 -29.62 27.64
N ARG A 99 -11.80 -30.46 27.14
CA ARG A 99 -12.19 -31.72 26.47
C ARG A 99 -12.91 -32.66 27.43
N LEU A 100 -12.43 -32.83 28.66
CA LEU A 100 -13.08 -33.66 29.68
C LEU A 100 -14.49 -33.15 29.98
N HIS A 101 -14.65 -31.86 30.29
CA HIS A 101 -15.95 -31.23 30.51
C HIS A 101 -16.88 -31.38 29.30
N LYS A 102 -16.36 -31.19 28.08
CA LYS A 102 -17.13 -31.40 26.85
C LYS A 102 -17.59 -32.85 26.72
N THR A 103 -16.74 -33.84 26.99
CA THR A 103 -17.14 -35.26 26.93
C THR A 103 -18.18 -35.62 28.00
N ALA A 104 -18.04 -35.09 29.21
CA ALA A 104 -19.00 -35.29 30.28
C ALA A 104 -20.36 -34.65 29.95
N TRP A 105 -20.33 -33.41 29.44
CA TRP A 105 -21.52 -32.70 28.99
C TRP A 105 -22.20 -33.43 27.81
N LEU A 106 -21.45 -33.86 26.80
CA LEU A 106 -22.01 -34.62 25.67
C LEU A 106 -22.66 -35.92 26.12
N ARG A 107 -22.07 -36.64 27.09
CA ARG A 107 -22.69 -37.84 27.66
C ARG A 107 -24.02 -37.54 28.33
N TYR A 108 -24.08 -36.46 29.12
CA TYR A 108 -25.32 -36.01 29.76
C TYR A 108 -26.38 -35.59 28.73
N GLU A 109 -25.99 -34.77 27.75
CA GLU A 109 -26.86 -34.25 26.69
C GLU A 109 -27.45 -35.39 25.84
N ILE A 110 -26.65 -36.39 25.49
CA ILE A 110 -27.12 -37.58 24.75
C ILE A 110 -28.17 -38.33 25.57
N LEU A 111 -27.90 -38.58 26.86
CA LEU A 111 -28.84 -39.27 27.73
C LEU A 111 -30.15 -38.49 27.88
N GLN A 112 -30.08 -37.19 28.11
CA GLN A 112 -31.26 -36.33 28.24
C GLN A 112 -32.09 -36.32 26.96
N ARG A 113 -31.46 -36.21 25.80
CA ARG A 113 -32.15 -36.24 24.50
C ARG A 113 -32.82 -37.59 24.24
N VAL A 114 -32.15 -38.70 24.53
CA VAL A 114 -32.75 -40.03 24.36
C VAL A 114 -33.96 -40.21 25.28
N ILE A 115 -33.91 -39.71 26.52
CA ILE A 115 -35.05 -39.76 27.44
C ILE A 115 -36.22 -38.89 26.92
N GLN A 116 -35.94 -37.70 26.39
CA GLN A 116 -36.97 -36.83 25.80
C GLN A 116 -37.59 -37.45 24.53
N GLU A 117 -36.78 -38.03 23.66
CA GLU A 117 -37.27 -38.74 22.48
C GLU A 117 -38.12 -39.95 22.87
N LEU A 118 -37.73 -40.71 23.90
CA LEU A 118 -38.55 -41.80 24.43
C LEU A 118 -39.91 -41.29 24.91
N LEU A 119 -39.98 -40.18 25.64
CA LEU A 119 -41.26 -39.58 26.04
C LEU A 119 -42.13 -39.23 24.84
N VAL A 120 -41.55 -38.64 23.79
CA VAL A 120 -42.28 -38.29 22.56
C VAL A 120 -42.74 -39.56 21.84
N ASP A 121 -41.91 -40.59 21.73
CA ASP A 121 -42.27 -41.87 21.13
C ASP A 121 -43.44 -42.54 21.87
N TYR A 122 -43.44 -42.51 23.21
CA TYR A 122 -44.56 -43.03 24.01
C TYR A 122 -45.82 -42.18 23.86
N TYR A 123 -45.70 -40.86 23.73
CA TYR A 123 -46.84 -39.96 23.47
C TYR A 123 -47.48 -40.25 22.11
N VAL A 124 -46.67 -40.44 21.05
CA VAL A 124 -47.17 -40.82 19.71
C VAL A 124 -47.84 -42.19 19.77
N LYS A 125 -47.18 -43.18 20.38
CA LYS A 125 -47.77 -44.53 20.53
C LYS A 125 -49.07 -44.51 21.35
N ALA A 126 -49.20 -43.62 22.33
CA ALA A 126 -50.40 -43.46 23.16
C ALA A 126 -51.61 -43.00 22.35
N GLN A 127 -51.40 -42.25 21.26
CA GLN A 127 -52.45 -41.86 20.32
C GLN A 127 -52.86 -43.02 19.40
N ASP A 128 -51.94 -43.95 19.09
CA ASP A 128 -52.15 -45.04 18.14
C ASP A 128 -52.77 -46.33 18.74
N THR A 129 -53.39 -46.27 19.93
CA THR A 129 -54.05 -47.40 20.64
C THR A 129 -53.20 -48.62 21.03
N ASN A 130 -51.91 -48.66 20.68
CA ASN A 130 -51.02 -49.83 20.88
C ASN A 130 -50.35 -49.96 22.26
N LEU A 131 -50.75 -49.19 23.29
CA LEU A 131 -50.08 -49.24 24.60
C LEU A 131 -50.67 -50.30 25.54
N THR A 132 -49.78 -51.11 26.11
CA THR A 132 -50.12 -51.92 27.27
C THR A 132 -50.34 -51.05 28.51
N SER A 133 -51.09 -51.55 29.49
CA SER A 133 -51.31 -50.84 30.76
C SER A 133 -50.01 -50.57 31.53
N GLU A 134 -48.97 -51.37 31.28
CA GLU A 134 -47.64 -51.20 31.86
C GLU A 134 -46.86 -50.05 31.20
N ASP A 135 -47.04 -49.84 29.89
CA ASP A 135 -46.42 -48.73 29.15
C ASP A 135 -46.97 -47.38 29.60
N LYS A 136 -48.28 -47.31 29.89
CA LYS A 136 -48.93 -46.10 30.40
C LYS A 136 -48.41 -45.74 31.79
N LYS A 137 -48.34 -46.72 32.69
CA LYS A 137 -47.77 -46.53 34.04
C LYS A 137 -46.30 -46.13 33.98
N PHE A 138 -45.52 -46.70 33.07
CA PHE A 138 -44.12 -46.34 32.85
C PHE A 138 -43.96 -44.88 32.38
N HIS A 139 -44.75 -44.47 31.38
CA HIS A 139 -44.73 -43.11 30.84
C HIS A 139 -45.12 -42.06 31.89
N GLU A 140 -46.24 -42.28 32.60
CA GLU A 140 -46.72 -41.39 33.67
C GLU A 140 -45.70 -41.25 34.81
N THR A 141 -45.09 -42.36 35.23
CA THR A 141 -44.06 -42.36 36.29
C THR A 141 -42.79 -41.63 35.85
N LEU A 142 -42.38 -41.77 34.57
CA LEU A 142 -41.21 -41.10 34.02
C LEU A 142 -41.43 -39.60 33.87
N GLU A 143 -42.59 -39.19 33.35
CA GLU A 143 -42.98 -37.78 33.20
C GLU A 143 -43.06 -37.07 34.55
N GLN A 144 -43.73 -37.67 35.54
CA GLN A 144 -43.81 -37.12 36.90
C GLN A 144 -42.42 -36.93 37.52
N ARG A 145 -41.49 -37.87 37.31
CA ARG A 145 -40.12 -37.75 37.84
C ARG A 145 -39.35 -36.63 37.15
N LEU A 146 -39.45 -36.50 35.83
CA LEU A 146 -38.76 -35.45 35.08
C LEU A 146 -39.27 -34.06 35.48
N LEU A 147 -40.58 -33.89 35.56
CA LEU A 147 -41.20 -32.65 36.04
C LEU A 147 -40.77 -32.30 37.48
N VAL A 148 -40.76 -33.28 38.40
CA VAL A 148 -40.27 -33.07 39.77
C VAL A 148 -38.80 -32.68 39.77
N THR A 149 -37.96 -33.29 38.92
CA THR A 149 -36.54 -32.92 38.84
C THR A 149 -36.32 -31.52 38.25
N GLU A 150 -37.08 -31.12 37.23
CA GLU A 150 -37.02 -29.79 36.65
C GLU A 150 -37.49 -28.73 37.66
N LEU A 151 -38.60 -29.00 38.36
CA LEU A 151 -39.09 -28.14 39.44
C LEU A 151 -38.09 -28.04 40.59
N THR A 152 -37.37 -29.13 40.91
CA THR A 152 -36.32 -29.13 41.93
C THR A 152 -35.09 -28.33 41.48
N GLN A 153 -34.72 -28.36 40.20
CA GLN A 153 -33.62 -27.58 39.64
C GLN A 153 -33.95 -26.09 39.59
N LEU A 154 -35.17 -25.74 39.17
CA LEU A 154 -35.69 -24.35 39.19
C LEU A 154 -35.85 -23.81 40.61
N SER A 155 -36.13 -24.69 41.58
CA SER A 155 -36.21 -24.34 43.01
C SER A 155 -34.86 -24.38 43.74
N SER A 156 -33.78 -24.82 43.08
CA SER A 156 -32.45 -24.82 43.68
C SER A 156 -31.84 -23.44 43.42
N PRO A 157 -31.57 -22.63 44.45
CA PRO A 157 -30.94 -21.33 44.24
C PRO A 157 -29.55 -21.58 43.65
N GLY A 158 -29.33 -21.09 42.43
CA GLY A 158 -27.97 -20.76 42.01
C GLY A 158 -27.39 -19.85 43.09
N GLN A 159 -26.15 -20.10 43.49
CA GLN A 159 -25.45 -19.32 44.52
C GLN A 159 -25.58 -17.82 44.20
N GLU A 160 -26.53 -17.14 44.83
CA GLU A 160 -26.54 -15.72 45.22
C GLU A 160 -27.96 -15.30 45.60
N MET A 161 -28.12 -14.98 46.89
CA MET A 161 -29.29 -14.42 47.58
C MET A 161 -30.52 -15.32 47.73
N GLU A 162 -30.95 -15.42 48.98
CA GLU A 162 -32.24 -15.93 49.44
C GLU A 162 -33.39 -15.13 48.81
N MET A 163 -33.73 -15.42 47.56
CA MET A 163 -35.06 -15.11 47.04
C MET A 163 -35.98 -16.25 47.50
N PRO A 164 -37.12 -15.96 48.17
CA PRO A 164 -38.10 -16.99 48.45
C PRO A 164 -38.54 -17.63 47.13
N SER A 165 -38.68 -18.96 47.12
CA SER A 165 -39.13 -19.73 45.95
C SER A 165 -40.31 -19.01 45.30
N LEU A 166 -40.28 -18.79 43.98
CA LEU A 166 -41.23 -17.93 43.24
C LEU A 166 -42.73 -18.31 43.42
N LEU A 167 -42.99 -19.48 44.04
CA LEU A 167 -44.31 -20.05 44.33
C LEU A 167 -44.47 -20.57 45.78
N GLY A 168 -43.53 -20.28 46.69
CA GLY A 168 -43.60 -20.77 48.09
C GLY A 168 -43.43 -22.29 48.27
N LEU A 169 -43.14 -23.02 47.20
CA LEU A 169 -42.90 -24.47 47.21
C LEU A 169 -41.62 -24.79 47.99
N LYS A 170 -41.74 -25.65 49.01
CA LYS A 170 -40.61 -26.18 49.76
C LYS A 170 -40.15 -27.50 49.14
N LYS A 171 -38.87 -27.84 49.34
CA LYS A 171 -38.32 -29.15 48.92
C LYS A 171 -39.08 -30.35 49.50
N ALA A 172 -39.77 -30.16 50.63
CA ALA A 172 -40.62 -31.17 51.25
C ALA A 172 -41.90 -31.45 50.44
N ASP A 173 -42.53 -30.42 49.86
CA ASP A 173 -43.76 -30.55 49.08
C ASP A 173 -43.50 -31.28 47.75
N LEU A 174 -42.28 -31.13 47.20
CA LEU A 174 -41.83 -31.86 46.00
C LEU A 174 -41.52 -33.34 46.28
N LEU A 175 -41.21 -33.70 47.54
CA LEU A 175 -41.02 -35.10 47.94
C LEU A 175 -42.34 -35.85 48.08
N GLU A 176 -43.46 -35.16 48.30
CA GLU A 176 -44.79 -35.79 48.30
C GLU A 176 -45.31 -36.11 46.88
N LEU A 177 -44.84 -35.37 45.86
CA LEU A 177 -45.13 -35.61 44.44
C LEU A 177 -44.25 -36.71 43.80
N MET A 178 -43.37 -37.32 44.59
CA MET A 178 -42.57 -38.48 44.18
C MET A 178 -43.48 -39.71 43.96
N PRO A 179 -43.39 -40.41 42.83
CA PRO A 179 -44.05 -41.70 42.67
C PRO A 179 -43.54 -42.72 43.71
N PRO A 180 -44.34 -43.77 44.00
CA PRO A 180 -44.01 -44.77 45.00
C PRO A 180 -42.62 -45.38 44.78
N SER A 181 -41.90 -45.67 45.86
CA SER A 181 -40.51 -46.16 45.78
C SER A 181 -40.36 -47.46 44.99
N GLN A 182 -41.37 -48.34 44.99
CA GLN A 182 -41.40 -49.57 44.19
C GLN A 182 -41.52 -49.28 42.69
N ASP A 183 -42.40 -48.35 42.29
CA ASP A 183 -42.60 -47.97 40.89
C ASP A 183 -41.37 -47.25 40.33
N PHE A 184 -40.68 -46.49 41.18
CA PHE A 184 -39.42 -45.83 40.81
C PHE A 184 -38.29 -46.83 40.52
N VAL A 185 -38.13 -47.87 41.34
CA VAL A 185 -37.07 -48.88 41.15
C VAL A 185 -37.36 -49.71 39.89
N TRP A 186 -38.62 -50.09 39.68
CA TRP A 186 -39.05 -50.80 38.47
C TRP A 186 -38.87 -49.94 37.22
N MET A 187 -39.33 -48.67 37.24
CA MET A 187 -39.18 -47.72 36.13
C MET A 187 -37.70 -47.51 35.81
N ARG A 188 -36.84 -47.36 36.82
CA ARG A 188 -35.40 -47.19 36.61
C ARG A 188 -34.74 -48.38 35.91
N ALA A 189 -35.07 -49.61 36.31
CA ALA A 189 -34.55 -50.81 35.67
C ALA A 189 -35.03 -50.93 34.22
N ARG A 190 -36.30 -50.59 33.96
CA ARG A 190 -36.87 -50.57 32.61
C ARG A 190 -36.30 -49.47 31.72
N LEU A 191 -36.09 -48.26 32.27
CA LEU A 191 -35.51 -47.12 31.57
C LEU A 191 -34.08 -47.43 31.10
N GLN A 192 -33.29 -48.14 31.90
CA GLN A 192 -31.94 -48.56 31.51
C GLN A 192 -31.96 -49.42 30.23
N LEU A 193 -32.84 -50.41 30.18
CA LEU A 193 -32.97 -51.29 29.00
C LEU A 193 -33.44 -50.51 27.77
N GLU A 194 -34.45 -49.65 27.92
CA GLU A 194 -35.03 -48.90 26.80
C GLU A 194 -34.03 -47.87 26.23
N VAL A 195 -33.27 -47.19 27.09
CA VAL A 195 -32.21 -46.25 26.69
C VAL A 195 -31.08 -47.00 25.98
N GLU A 196 -30.67 -48.17 26.47
CA GLU A 196 -29.67 -48.99 25.80
C GLU A 196 -30.12 -49.45 24.41
N GLU A 197 -31.39 -49.86 24.26
CA GLU A 197 -31.96 -50.27 22.99
C GLU A 197 -32.00 -49.11 21.98
N GLN A 198 -32.48 -47.93 22.39
CA GLN A 198 -32.51 -46.76 21.51
C GLN A 198 -31.12 -46.29 21.11
N LEU A 199 -30.16 -46.30 22.04
CA LEU A 199 -28.77 -45.99 21.73
C LEU A 199 -28.17 -46.99 20.74
N LYS A 200 -28.43 -48.30 20.91
CA LYS A 200 -28.00 -49.33 19.95
C LYS A 200 -28.58 -49.07 18.57
N ARG A 201 -29.88 -48.78 18.46
CA ARG A 201 -30.55 -48.47 17.18
C ARG A 201 -29.91 -47.25 16.50
N LYS A 202 -29.70 -46.15 17.22
CA LYS A 202 -29.03 -44.95 16.68
C LYS A 202 -27.61 -45.22 16.24
N CYS A 203 -26.84 -45.98 17.01
CA CYS A 203 -25.49 -46.40 16.63
C CYS A 203 -25.50 -47.23 15.35
N PHE A 204 -26.48 -48.13 15.17
CA PHE A 204 -26.65 -48.90 13.94
C PHE A 204 -27.05 -48.00 12.76
N THR A 205 -27.93 -47.01 12.96
CA THR A 205 -28.27 -46.04 11.92
C THR A 205 -27.06 -45.22 11.47
N LEU A 206 -26.23 -44.77 12.43
CA LEU A 206 -24.98 -44.06 12.14
C LEU A 206 -23.98 -44.94 11.39
N LEU A 207 -23.89 -46.22 11.76
CA LEU A 207 -23.07 -47.18 11.03
C LEU A 207 -23.58 -47.38 9.60
N CYS A 208 -24.88 -47.54 9.39
CA CYS A 208 -25.46 -47.71 8.05
C CYS A 208 -25.29 -46.46 7.18
N TYR A 209 -25.27 -45.27 7.79
CA TYR A 209 -24.94 -44.03 7.07
C TYR A 209 -23.48 -43.98 6.61
N HIS A 210 -22.55 -44.48 7.42
CA HIS A 210 -21.11 -44.53 7.08
C HIS A 210 -20.80 -45.66 6.09
N ASP A 211 -21.38 -46.84 6.30
CA ASP A 211 -21.23 -48.03 5.47
C ASP A 211 -22.60 -48.64 5.14
N PRO A 212 -23.19 -48.31 3.97
CA PRO A 212 -24.49 -48.84 3.55
C PRO A 212 -24.53 -50.37 3.42
N SER A 213 -23.37 -51.02 3.23
CA SER A 213 -23.29 -52.48 3.15
C SER A 213 -23.54 -53.17 4.49
N SER A 214 -23.47 -52.41 5.60
CA SER A 214 -23.70 -52.95 6.93
C SER A 214 -25.16 -53.21 7.27
N ASP A 215 -26.12 -52.76 6.45
CA ASP A 215 -27.54 -52.91 6.76
C ASP A 215 -27.99 -54.38 6.76
N THR A 216 -27.36 -55.22 5.94
CA THR A 216 -27.62 -56.67 5.88
C THR A 216 -26.96 -57.48 7.00
N ASP A 217 -26.09 -56.86 7.82
CA ASP A 217 -25.34 -57.55 8.84
C ASP A 217 -26.20 -57.90 10.07
N GLY A 218 -25.88 -59.02 10.71
CA GLY A 218 -26.47 -59.38 12.01
C GLY A 218 -26.10 -58.37 13.11
N GLU A 219 -26.95 -58.23 14.12
CA GLU A 219 -26.79 -57.24 15.21
C GLU A 219 -25.44 -57.33 15.94
N THR A 220 -24.91 -58.55 16.11
CA THR A 220 -23.60 -58.78 16.74
C THR A 220 -22.45 -58.21 15.91
N LEU A 221 -22.55 -58.32 14.58
CA LEU A 221 -21.56 -57.81 13.65
C LEU A 221 -21.68 -56.29 13.49
N LYS A 222 -22.91 -55.76 13.48
CA LYS A 222 -23.17 -54.31 13.57
C LYS A 222 -22.59 -53.72 14.85
N ALA A 223 -22.78 -54.36 16.00
CA ALA A 223 -22.21 -53.91 17.28
C ALA A 223 -20.68 -53.88 17.24
N ALA A 224 -20.03 -54.93 16.73
CA ALA A 224 -18.57 -54.96 16.56
C ALA A 224 -18.06 -53.86 15.62
N LYS A 225 -18.76 -53.59 14.51
CA LYS A 225 -18.44 -52.52 13.58
C LYS A 225 -18.61 -51.12 14.19
N VAL A 226 -19.66 -50.90 15.00
CA VAL A 226 -19.89 -49.64 15.74
C VAL A 226 -18.73 -49.31 16.68
N TRP A 227 -18.21 -50.30 17.40
CA TRP A 227 -17.05 -50.07 18.28
C TRP A 227 -15.84 -49.55 17.50
N ARG A 228 -15.59 -50.14 16.33
CA ARG A 228 -14.50 -49.75 15.43
C ARG A 228 -14.77 -48.42 14.71
N LEU A 229 -16.03 -48.03 14.53
CA LEU A 229 -16.42 -46.80 13.83
C LEU A 229 -15.78 -45.56 14.48
N SER A 230 -15.69 -45.52 15.81
CA SER A 230 -15.05 -44.41 16.53
C SER A 230 -13.59 -44.22 16.12
N GLU A 231 -12.82 -45.31 15.99
CA GLU A 231 -11.41 -45.28 15.54
C GLU A 231 -11.28 -44.91 14.06
N VAL A 232 -12.23 -45.36 13.22
CA VAL A 232 -12.28 -44.99 11.80
C VAL A 232 -12.52 -43.49 11.65
N LEU A 233 -13.52 -42.94 12.34
CA LEU A 233 -13.86 -41.51 12.27
C LEU A 233 -12.73 -40.61 12.79
N VAL A 234 -12.01 -41.04 13.83
CA VAL A 234 -10.83 -40.30 14.32
C VAL A 234 -9.72 -40.28 13.27
N ARG A 235 -9.46 -41.43 12.60
CA ARG A 235 -8.47 -41.51 11.52
C ARG A 235 -8.87 -40.67 10.31
N GLU A 236 -10.11 -40.74 9.86
CA GLU A 236 -10.63 -39.92 8.75
C GLU A 236 -10.55 -38.42 9.06
N LYS A 237 -10.90 -38.02 10.30
CA LYS A 237 -10.76 -36.64 10.75
C LYS A 237 -9.31 -36.18 10.67
N GLN A 238 -8.37 -37.01 11.13
CA GLN A 238 -6.94 -36.70 11.09
C GLN A 238 -6.43 -36.55 9.66
N GLN A 239 -6.78 -37.49 8.77
CA GLN A 239 -6.47 -37.42 7.33
C GLN A 239 -7.05 -36.16 6.69
N CYS A 240 -8.27 -35.77 7.04
CA CYS A 240 -8.88 -34.53 6.54
C CYS A 240 -8.11 -33.28 7.00
N LEU A 241 -7.63 -33.26 8.24
CA LEU A 241 -6.82 -32.15 8.76
C LEU A 241 -5.45 -32.07 8.07
N GLU A 242 -4.80 -33.22 7.85
CA GLU A 242 -3.53 -33.30 7.12
C GLU A 242 -3.70 -32.86 5.66
N ALA A 243 -4.73 -33.33 4.97
CA ALA A 243 -5.05 -32.91 3.60
C ALA A 243 -5.34 -31.41 3.52
N LYS A 244 -6.02 -30.84 4.52
CA LYS A 244 -6.21 -29.37 4.62
C LYS A 244 -4.90 -28.63 4.85
N GLY A 245 -3.96 -29.19 5.62
CA GLY A 245 -2.61 -28.65 5.79
C GLY A 245 -1.85 -28.64 4.46
N GLN A 246 -1.78 -29.79 3.79
CA GLN A 246 -1.14 -29.92 2.47
C GLN A 246 -1.73 -28.97 1.43
N HIS A 247 -3.06 -28.80 1.44
CA HIS A 247 -3.72 -27.87 0.53
C HIS A 247 -3.28 -26.41 0.76
N LYS A 248 -3.14 -26.00 2.02
CA LYS A 248 -2.63 -24.65 2.36
C LYS A 248 -1.19 -24.46 1.89
N GLU A 249 -0.33 -25.46 2.10
CA GLU A 249 1.07 -25.41 1.63
C GLU A 249 1.15 -25.31 0.10
N GLN A 250 0.37 -26.11 -0.62
CA GLN A 250 0.28 -26.04 -2.08
C GLN A 250 -0.18 -24.66 -2.54
N LEU A 251 -1.16 -24.06 -1.87
CA LEU A 251 -1.65 -22.72 -2.18
C LEU A 251 -0.53 -21.67 -2.04
N VAL A 252 0.25 -21.72 -0.96
CA VAL A 252 1.41 -20.83 -0.76
C VAL A 252 2.47 -21.05 -1.86
N LEU A 253 2.76 -22.31 -2.23
CA LEU A 253 3.70 -22.60 -3.32
C LEU A 253 3.20 -22.07 -4.68
N LEU A 254 1.89 -22.17 -4.95
CA LEU A 254 1.28 -21.61 -6.15
C LEU A 254 1.37 -20.09 -6.18
N GLU A 255 1.14 -19.42 -5.05
CA GLU A 255 1.30 -17.97 -4.93
C GLU A 255 2.75 -17.52 -5.19
N LYS A 256 3.74 -18.23 -4.61
CA LYS A 256 5.16 -17.98 -4.87
C LYS A 256 5.49 -18.13 -6.36
N ARG A 257 5.01 -19.20 -7.01
CA ARG A 257 5.20 -19.41 -8.46
C ARG A 257 4.51 -18.33 -9.30
N ARG A 258 3.30 -17.92 -8.90
CA ARG A 258 2.58 -16.84 -9.56
C ARG A 258 3.35 -15.53 -9.49
N ALA A 259 3.92 -15.20 -8.33
CA ALA A 259 4.74 -14.02 -8.15
C ALA A 259 6.01 -14.04 -9.03
N THR A 260 6.70 -15.19 -9.12
CA THR A 260 7.88 -15.31 -9.99
C THR A 260 7.53 -15.14 -11.47
N TYR A 261 6.44 -15.75 -11.95
CA TYR A 261 5.97 -15.54 -13.32
C TYR A 261 5.65 -14.07 -13.61
N PHE A 262 4.97 -13.38 -12.70
CA PHE A 262 4.69 -11.95 -12.85
C PHE A 262 5.97 -11.11 -12.91
N GLN A 263 6.97 -11.40 -12.06
CA GLN A 263 8.25 -10.71 -12.10
C GLN A 263 8.98 -10.90 -13.44
N VAL A 264 8.99 -12.13 -13.97
CA VAL A 264 9.60 -12.41 -15.28
C VAL A 264 8.87 -11.65 -16.39
N LEU A 265 7.54 -11.67 -16.39
CA LEU A 265 6.73 -10.91 -17.36
C LEU A 265 7.02 -9.41 -17.30
N LEU A 266 7.12 -8.85 -16.09
CA LEU A 266 7.46 -7.43 -15.89
C LEU A 266 8.86 -7.12 -16.42
N ARG A 267 9.82 -8.02 -16.21
CA ARG A 267 11.18 -7.88 -16.78
C ARG A 267 11.18 -7.94 -18.31
N CYS A 268 10.38 -8.82 -18.91
CA CYS A 268 10.23 -8.86 -20.37
C CYS A 268 9.60 -7.56 -20.91
N LEU A 269 8.58 -7.03 -20.24
CA LEU A 269 7.95 -5.76 -20.62
C LEU A 269 8.91 -4.58 -20.55
N THR A 270 9.71 -4.49 -19.49
CA THR A 270 10.71 -3.41 -19.35
C THR A 270 11.82 -3.51 -20.40
N LEU A 271 12.26 -4.73 -20.75
CA LEU A 271 13.19 -4.94 -21.87
C LEU A 271 12.60 -4.52 -23.21
N LEU A 272 11.35 -4.92 -23.50
CA LEU A 272 10.64 -4.51 -24.72
C LEU A 272 10.47 -3.00 -24.80
N GLN A 273 10.12 -2.34 -23.69
CA GLN A 273 9.99 -0.89 -23.62
C GLN A 273 11.33 -0.19 -23.89
N ARG A 274 12.43 -0.69 -23.32
CA ARG A 274 13.77 -0.17 -23.59
C ARG A 274 14.14 -0.31 -25.06
N LEU A 275 13.94 -1.49 -25.65
CA LEU A 275 14.21 -1.72 -27.07
C LEU A 275 13.37 -0.79 -27.96
N LEU A 276 12.10 -0.59 -27.62
CA LEU A 276 11.21 0.29 -28.37
C LEU A 276 11.66 1.76 -28.26
N GLN A 277 12.03 2.22 -27.08
CA GLN A 277 12.57 3.57 -26.88
C GLN A 277 13.87 3.76 -27.64
N GLU A 278 14.82 2.83 -27.50
CA GLU A 278 16.11 2.93 -28.16
C GLU A 278 15.98 2.90 -29.67
N HIS A 279 15.29 1.91 -30.25
CA HIS A 279 15.23 1.78 -31.70
C HIS A 279 14.31 2.81 -32.36
N ARG A 280 13.12 3.11 -31.80
CA ARG A 280 12.23 4.09 -32.44
C ARG A 280 12.78 5.51 -32.34
N LEU A 281 13.34 5.92 -31.20
CA LEU A 281 13.90 7.27 -31.06
C LEU A 281 15.18 7.43 -31.89
N LYS A 282 16.08 6.42 -31.91
CA LYS A 282 17.30 6.48 -32.73
C LYS A 282 16.96 6.58 -34.21
N THR A 283 16.15 5.67 -34.75
CA THR A 283 15.78 5.71 -36.18
C THR A 283 15.04 6.99 -36.56
N GLN A 284 14.14 7.48 -35.70
CA GLN A 284 13.46 8.76 -35.95
C GLN A 284 14.45 9.94 -35.98
N SER A 285 15.37 10.01 -35.00
CA SER A 285 16.36 11.08 -34.95
C SER A 285 17.33 11.06 -36.15
N GLU A 286 17.68 9.87 -36.65
CA GLU A 286 18.51 9.70 -37.83
C GLU A 286 17.79 10.18 -39.09
N LEU A 287 16.51 9.82 -39.26
CA LEU A 287 15.68 10.30 -40.36
C LEU A 287 15.50 11.82 -40.32
N ASP A 288 15.22 12.39 -39.14
CA ASP A 288 15.07 13.84 -38.97
C ASP A 288 16.38 14.57 -39.29
N ARG A 289 17.53 14.00 -38.91
CA ARG A 289 18.85 14.55 -39.26
C ARG A 289 19.08 14.56 -40.77
N ILE A 290 18.77 13.47 -41.47
CA ILE A 290 18.93 13.38 -42.92
C ILE A 290 17.99 14.38 -43.63
N ASN A 291 16.74 14.49 -43.17
CA ASN A 291 15.77 15.44 -43.71
C ASN A 291 16.21 16.89 -43.52
N ALA A 292 16.74 17.23 -42.35
CA ALA A 292 17.29 18.56 -42.08
C ALA A 292 18.45 18.90 -43.03
N GLN A 293 19.40 17.98 -43.20
CA GLN A 293 20.52 18.15 -44.14
C GLN A 293 20.04 18.30 -45.59
N TYR A 294 19.07 17.49 -46.02
CA TYR A 294 18.48 17.61 -47.35
C TYR A 294 17.84 19.00 -47.58
N LEU A 295 17.09 19.49 -46.59
CA LEU A 295 16.47 20.82 -46.65
C LEU A 295 17.51 21.94 -46.62
N GLU A 296 18.57 21.82 -45.83
CA GLU A 296 19.66 22.78 -45.80
C GLU A 296 20.37 22.90 -47.16
N ILE A 297 20.69 21.76 -47.78
CA ILE A 297 21.28 21.72 -49.12
C ILE A 297 20.32 22.33 -50.15
N LYS A 298 19.02 22.01 -50.05
CA LYS A 298 17.99 22.56 -50.95
C LYS A 298 17.85 24.08 -50.80
N CYS A 299 17.87 24.59 -49.57
CA CYS A 299 17.84 26.02 -49.28
C CYS A 299 19.11 26.71 -49.81
N SER A 300 20.29 26.12 -49.59
CA SER A 300 21.55 26.64 -50.10
C SER A 300 21.55 26.73 -51.63
N ALA A 301 21.06 25.69 -52.31
CA ALA A 301 20.89 25.69 -53.76
C ALA A 301 19.89 26.77 -54.23
N MET A 302 18.81 26.99 -53.47
CA MET A 302 17.83 28.04 -53.79
C MET A 302 18.41 29.44 -53.62
N ILE A 303 19.20 29.70 -52.57
CA ILE A 303 19.92 30.96 -52.37
C ILE A 303 20.88 31.22 -53.54
N LEU A 304 21.62 30.20 -53.97
CA LEU A 304 22.51 30.33 -55.12
C LEU A 304 21.74 30.64 -56.41
N LYS A 305 20.59 30.01 -56.62
CA LYS A 305 19.69 30.33 -57.74
C LYS A 305 19.20 31.78 -57.68
N MET A 306 18.74 32.25 -56.51
CA MET A 306 18.31 33.63 -56.34
C MET A 306 19.43 34.64 -56.64
N ARG A 307 20.65 34.39 -56.15
CA ARG A 307 21.82 35.23 -56.46
C ARG A 307 22.18 35.21 -57.94
N MET A 308 22.03 34.08 -58.61
CA MET A 308 22.27 33.98 -60.05
C MET A 308 21.28 34.85 -60.84
N GLU A 309 20.00 34.81 -60.47
CA GLU A 309 18.98 35.67 -61.10
C GLU A 309 19.22 37.16 -60.79
N GLU A 310 19.63 37.50 -59.57
CA GLU A 310 20.03 38.88 -59.20
C GLU A 310 21.17 39.38 -60.09
N LEU A 311 22.25 38.60 -60.23
CA LEU A 311 23.38 38.96 -61.10
C LEU A 311 22.97 39.06 -62.57
N LYS A 312 22.06 38.22 -63.03
CA LYS A 312 21.50 38.28 -64.38
C LYS A 312 20.75 39.59 -64.61
N ILE A 313 19.87 39.98 -63.68
CA ILE A 313 19.16 41.27 -63.74
C ILE A 313 20.14 42.44 -63.76
N LEU A 314 21.20 42.40 -62.92
CA LEU A 314 22.22 43.45 -62.89
C LEU A 314 22.99 43.54 -64.21
N SER A 315 23.39 42.40 -64.78
CA SER A 315 24.08 42.33 -66.08
C SER A 315 23.19 42.87 -67.22
N ASP A 316 21.91 42.49 -67.23
CA ASP A 316 20.94 42.93 -68.25
C ASP A 316 20.63 44.43 -68.13
N THR A 317 20.55 44.95 -66.90
CA THR A 317 20.25 46.37 -66.63
C THR A 317 21.46 47.25 -66.93
N TYR A 318 22.65 46.86 -66.48
CA TYR A 318 23.90 47.60 -66.59
C TYR A 318 24.85 46.97 -67.61
N SER A 319 24.41 46.94 -68.87
CA SER A 319 25.30 46.60 -69.99
C SER A 319 26.53 47.52 -70.02
N ALA A 320 27.67 47.01 -70.49
CA ALA A 320 28.95 47.74 -70.53
C ALA A 320 28.83 49.14 -71.16
N GLU A 321 28.06 49.28 -72.23
CA GLU A 321 27.79 50.56 -72.90
C GLU A 321 27.08 51.55 -71.97
N LYS A 322 26.00 51.13 -71.30
CA LYS A 322 25.26 51.97 -70.32
C LYS A 322 26.14 52.38 -69.14
N VAL A 323 27.00 51.48 -68.65
CA VAL A 323 27.95 51.79 -67.57
C VAL A 323 28.95 52.84 -68.02
N GLU A 324 29.47 52.74 -69.24
CA GLU A 324 30.42 53.71 -69.78
C GLU A 324 29.78 55.07 -70.01
N VAL A 325 28.53 55.11 -70.48
CA VAL A 325 27.74 56.35 -70.54
C VAL A 325 27.54 56.95 -69.15
N HIS A 326 27.18 56.14 -68.14
CA HIS A 326 27.06 56.62 -66.76
C HIS A 326 28.40 57.12 -66.19
N ARG A 327 29.54 56.54 -66.57
CA ARG A 327 30.88 57.07 -66.23
C ARG A 327 31.12 58.42 -66.86
N LEU A 328 30.87 58.57 -68.16
CA LEU A 328 31.03 59.85 -68.84
C LEU A 328 30.14 60.95 -68.23
N ILE A 329 28.89 60.63 -67.88
CA ILE A 329 27.98 61.56 -67.20
C ILE A 329 28.56 61.94 -65.83
N ARG A 330 29.04 60.96 -65.05
CA ARG A 330 29.67 61.20 -63.75
C ARG A 330 30.89 62.12 -63.88
N ASP A 331 31.81 61.82 -64.78
CA ASP A 331 33.05 62.59 -64.97
C ASP A 331 32.74 64.04 -65.39
N ARG A 332 31.73 64.23 -66.25
CA ARG A 332 31.26 65.58 -66.63
C ARG A 332 30.67 66.34 -65.44
N LEU A 333 29.82 65.68 -64.64
CA LEU A 333 29.23 66.29 -63.45
C LEU A 333 30.31 66.62 -62.40
N GLU A 334 31.25 65.71 -62.15
CA GLU A 334 32.37 65.95 -61.24
C GLU A 334 33.27 67.08 -61.74
N GLY A 335 33.53 67.15 -63.06
CA GLY A 335 34.25 68.27 -63.67
C GLY A 335 33.52 69.61 -63.47
N ALA A 336 32.20 69.63 -63.67
CA ALA A 336 31.39 70.83 -63.45
C ALA A 336 31.37 71.25 -61.98
N ILE A 337 31.29 70.30 -61.04
CA ILE A 337 31.37 70.55 -59.60
C ILE A 337 32.72 71.19 -59.26
N ARG A 338 33.84 70.61 -59.73
CA ARG A 338 35.18 71.16 -59.48
C ARG A 338 35.36 72.57 -60.02
N LEU A 339 34.82 72.85 -61.22
CA LEU A 339 34.90 74.18 -61.81
C LEU A 339 34.09 75.20 -60.99
N GLN A 340 32.88 74.82 -60.56
CA GLN A 340 32.06 75.62 -59.67
C GLN A 340 32.73 75.87 -58.32
N GLU A 341 33.40 74.87 -57.75
CA GLU A 341 34.17 75.00 -56.51
C GLU A 341 35.35 75.96 -56.67
N GLN A 342 36.07 75.90 -57.79
CA GLN A 342 37.14 76.85 -58.10
C GLN A 342 36.62 78.28 -58.23
N ASP A 343 35.48 78.48 -58.90
CA ASP A 343 34.88 79.80 -59.07
C ASP A 343 34.32 80.35 -57.73
N MET A 344 33.78 79.47 -56.89
CA MET A 344 33.45 79.78 -55.49
C MET A 344 34.69 80.25 -54.71
N GLU A 345 35.81 79.54 -54.82
CA GLU A 345 37.03 79.88 -54.10
C GLU A 345 37.65 81.20 -54.61
N LYS A 346 37.64 81.44 -55.92
CA LYS A 346 38.01 82.74 -56.49
C LYS A 346 37.12 83.86 -55.96
N SER A 347 35.81 83.64 -55.91
CA SER A 347 34.85 84.62 -55.38
C SER A 347 35.11 84.91 -53.90
N ARG A 348 35.45 83.89 -53.11
CA ARG A 348 35.86 84.05 -51.70
C ARG A 348 37.14 84.86 -51.55
N LEU A 349 38.15 84.60 -52.39
CA LEU A 349 39.39 85.39 -52.38
C LEU A 349 39.14 86.86 -52.73
N VAL A 350 38.28 87.13 -53.71
CA VAL A 350 37.87 88.49 -54.06
C VAL A 350 37.16 89.15 -52.87
N LEU A 351 36.21 88.47 -52.24
CA LEU A 351 35.53 88.97 -51.03
C LEU A 351 36.53 89.28 -49.91
N LYS A 352 37.49 88.38 -49.66
CA LYS A 352 38.54 88.59 -48.65
C LYS A 352 39.41 89.82 -48.97
N ASN A 353 39.73 90.07 -50.24
CA ASN A 353 40.46 91.27 -50.62
C ASN A 353 39.64 92.55 -50.33
N TYR A 354 38.33 92.52 -50.56
CA TYR A 354 37.45 93.62 -50.15
C TYR A 354 37.35 93.77 -48.64
N GLU A 355 37.37 92.68 -47.87
CA GLU A 355 37.43 92.73 -46.40
C GLU A 355 38.71 93.42 -45.91
N VAL A 356 39.88 93.10 -46.50
CA VAL A 356 41.16 93.74 -46.14
C VAL A 356 41.16 95.24 -46.48
N LEU A 357 40.60 95.61 -47.62
CA LEU A 357 40.42 97.03 -48.00
C LEU A 357 39.44 97.76 -47.06
N GLY A 358 38.59 97.04 -46.33
CA GLY A 358 37.59 97.63 -45.44
C GLY A 358 38.19 98.51 -44.34
N GLU A 359 39.29 98.09 -43.71
CA GLU A 359 39.94 98.87 -42.64
C GLU A 359 40.59 100.15 -43.18
N ASP A 360 41.29 100.06 -44.32
CA ASP A 360 41.89 101.22 -44.99
C ASP A 360 40.80 102.20 -45.48
N PHE A 361 39.69 101.68 -46.00
CA PHE A 361 38.56 102.49 -46.43
C PHE A 361 37.87 103.15 -45.23
N GLU A 362 37.69 102.46 -44.11
CA GLU A 362 37.19 103.05 -42.87
C GLU A 362 38.12 104.16 -42.34
N ASN A 363 39.43 103.96 -42.40
CA ASN A 363 40.41 104.98 -42.02
C ASN A 363 40.33 106.19 -42.94
N LEU A 364 40.23 105.99 -44.25
CA LEU A 364 40.03 107.08 -45.22
C LEU A 364 38.71 107.83 -44.96
N VAL A 365 37.64 107.13 -44.60
CA VAL A 365 36.36 107.73 -44.20
C VAL A 365 36.50 108.53 -42.89
N LYS A 366 37.25 108.02 -41.90
CA LYS A 366 37.57 108.75 -40.66
C LYS A 366 38.40 110.00 -40.93
N GLU A 367 39.41 109.92 -41.78
CA GLU A 367 40.21 111.08 -42.19
C GLU A 367 39.36 112.11 -42.94
N TYR A 368 38.53 111.66 -43.89
CA TYR A 368 37.62 112.54 -44.62
C TYR A 368 36.61 113.24 -43.71
N THR A 369 36.05 112.53 -42.73
CA THR A 369 35.10 113.10 -41.75
C THR A 369 35.80 114.08 -40.81
N GLN A 370 37.03 113.80 -40.36
CA GLN A 370 37.84 114.75 -39.59
C GLN A 370 38.19 116.00 -40.40
N LEU A 371 38.61 115.84 -41.66
CA LEU A 371 38.85 116.96 -42.58
C LEU A 371 37.58 117.78 -42.81
N LYS A 372 36.42 117.13 -42.94
CA LYS A 372 35.13 117.80 -43.07
C LYS A 372 34.77 118.61 -41.83
N LEU A 373 34.92 118.03 -40.63
CA LEU A 373 34.71 118.74 -39.35
C LEU A 373 35.70 119.90 -39.18
N ALA A 374 36.96 119.72 -39.54
CA ALA A 374 37.97 120.77 -39.50
C ALA A 374 37.68 121.89 -40.51
N ALA A 375 37.18 121.54 -41.70
CA ALA A 375 36.74 122.51 -42.70
C ALA A 375 35.50 123.28 -42.22
N GLU A 376 34.54 122.61 -41.58
CA GLU A 376 33.37 123.23 -40.94
C GLU A 376 33.77 124.14 -39.77
N ASN A 377 34.70 123.73 -38.90
CA ASN A 377 35.23 124.56 -37.81
C ASN A 377 36.02 125.77 -38.32
N LYS A 378 36.86 125.63 -39.35
CA LYS A 378 37.55 126.76 -39.98
C LYS A 378 36.56 127.71 -40.64
N ARG A 379 35.51 127.18 -41.27
CA ARG A 379 34.42 127.97 -41.86
C ARG A 379 33.61 128.70 -40.78
N TRP A 380 33.38 128.07 -39.63
CA TRP A 380 32.80 128.70 -38.44
C TRP A 380 33.71 129.79 -37.87
N ALA A 381 35.02 129.54 -37.72
CA ALA A 381 35.99 130.52 -37.25
C ALA A 381 36.09 131.72 -38.19
N LEU A 382 36.07 131.50 -39.51
CA LEU A 382 36.01 132.58 -40.50
C LEU A 382 34.71 133.40 -40.39
N GLN A 383 33.58 132.76 -40.08
CA GLN A 383 32.33 133.48 -39.81
C GLN A 383 32.41 134.32 -38.54
N GLU A 384 33.14 133.89 -37.52
CA GLU A 384 33.24 134.61 -36.25
C GLU A 384 34.33 135.69 -36.22
N PHE A 385 35.45 135.50 -36.93
CA PHE A 385 36.42 136.56 -37.21
C PHE A 385 35.93 137.58 -38.25
N SER A 386 34.88 137.27 -39.02
CA SER A 386 34.21 138.27 -39.87
C SER A 386 33.24 139.19 -39.09
N LYS A 387 33.07 138.97 -37.77
CA LYS A 387 32.16 139.73 -36.90
C LYS A 387 32.88 140.57 -35.82
N ALA A 388 34.20 140.53 -35.71
CA ALA A 388 35.02 141.39 -34.83
C ALA A 388 36.12 142.05 -35.65
#